data_AF-A0A2V6UKH8-F1
#
_entry.id   AF-A0A2V6UKH8-F1
#
_cell.length_a   1.000
_cell.length_b   1.000
_cell.length_c   1.000
_cell.angle_alpha   90.00
_cell.angle_beta   90.00
_cell.angle_gamma   90.00
#
_symmetry.space_group_name_H-M   'P 1'
#
loop_
_entity.id
_entity.type
_entity.pdbx_description
1 polymer ?
#
loop_
_entity_poly.entity_id
_entity_poly.type
_entity_poly.pdbx_seq_one_letter_code
_entity_poly.pdbx_strand_id
1 'polypeptide(L)'
;MMPPPRSRPLSTWRRQAVHRMVATRRSTLAFLARLPESEIRRPRTQDRWSVKDVLAHLLSCDEETIRRFRLIGRGQGGRIHWFESVAGFDRFNAQSVARLRRLGLRPLLRRMEVVHADLVQWFERLPTESLRDPSHAYPVVEWLPAPGWRHEQEHLGEIRAWWHGRRKARARQPPVPRSAVSSKRR
;
A
#
# COMPACT_ATOMS: atom_id res chain seq x y z
N MET A 1 18.22 -35.50 -23.96
CA MET A 1 16.97 -34.70 -23.91
C MET A 1 17.12 -33.67 -22.78
N MET A 2 17.34 -32.39 -23.09
CA MET A 2 17.47 -31.34 -22.08
C MET A 2 16.12 -30.63 -21.92
N PRO A 3 15.56 -30.48 -20.70
CA PRO A 3 14.38 -29.65 -20.52
C PRO A 3 14.77 -28.17 -20.75
N PRO A 4 13.88 -27.33 -21.30
CA PRO A 4 14.21 -25.95 -21.67
C PRO A 4 14.40 -25.05 -20.44
N PRO A 5 15.15 -23.93 -20.57
CA PRO A 5 15.48 -23.02 -19.48
C PRO A 5 14.27 -22.13 -19.13
N ARG A 6 13.23 -22.71 -18.51
CA ARG A 6 12.01 -21.97 -18.10
C ARG A 6 12.18 -21.17 -16.80
N SER A 7 13.19 -21.48 -15.99
CA SER A 7 13.39 -20.87 -14.66
C SER A 7 14.16 -19.54 -14.68
N ARG A 8 15.09 -19.34 -15.62
CA ARG A 8 15.89 -18.10 -15.70
C ARG A 8 15.04 -16.82 -15.93
N PRO A 9 14.03 -16.82 -16.81
CA PRO A 9 13.12 -15.69 -16.96
C PRO A 9 12.34 -15.37 -15.68
N LEU A 10 11.88 -16.38 -14.94
CA LEU A 10 11.10 -16.21 -13.71
C LEU A 10 11.95 -15.72 -12.55
N SER A 11 13.20 -16.19 -12.40
CA SER A 11 14.12 -15.65 -11.39
C SER A 11 14.45 -14.18 -11.63
N THR A 12 14.63 -13.79 -12.90
CA THR A 12 14.84 -12.36 -13.25
C THR A 12 13.59 -11.54 -12.98
N TRP A 13 12.40 -12.04 -13.36
CA TRP A 13 11.13 -11.39 -13.05
C TRP A 13 10.92 -11.22 -11.55
N ARG A 14 11.22 -12.26 -10.74
CA ARG A 14 11.16 -12.19 -9.26
C ARG A 14 12.04 -11.07 -8.73
N ARG A 15 13.31 -10.99 -9.15
CA ARG A 15 14.22 -9.92 -8.70
C ARG A 15 13.67 -8.53 -9.05
N GLN A 16 13.09 -8.36 -10.24
CA GLN A 16 12.46 -7.10 -10.63
C GLN A 16 11.21 -6.80 -9.80
N ALA A 17 10.38 -7.79 -9.49
CA ALA A 17 9.21 -7.65 -8.64
C ALA A 17 9.60 -7.22 -7.21
N VAL A 18 10.59 -7.89 -6.59
CA VAL A 18 11.14 -7.50 -5.28
C VAL A 18 11.64 -6.07 -5.30
N HIS A 19 12.43 -5.70 -6.31
CA HIS A 19 12.93 -4.33 -6.46
C HIS A 19 11.78 -3.31 -6.53
N ARG A 20 10.71 -3.61 -7.28
CA ARG A 20 9.53 -2.73 -7.39
C ARG A 20 8.77 -2.60 -6.07
N MET A 21 8.55 -3.70 -5.35
CA MET A 21 7.88 -3.70 -4.05
C MET A 21 8.62 -2.78 -3.06
N VAL A 22 9.93 -3.00 -2.92
CA VAL A 22 10.79 -2.22 -2.00
C VAL A 22 10.87 -0.76 -2.42
N ALA A 23 11.09 -0.48 -3.71
CA ALA A 23 11.21 0.89 -4.22
C ALA A 23 9.90 1.68 -4.06
N THR A 24 8.75 1.04 -4.28
CA THR A 24 7.44 1.65 -4.05
C THR A 24 7.26 2.02 -2.58
N ARG A 25 7.44 1.07 -1.65
CA ARG A 25 7.28 1.35 -0.20
C ARG A 25 8.22 2.45 0.28
N ARG A 26 9.48 2.42 -0.15
CA ARG A 26 10.45 3.49 0.14
C ARG A 26 9.99 4.85 -0.40
N SER A 27 9.46 4.89 -1.62
CA SER A 27 8.96 6.13 -2.24
C SER A 27 7.75 6.70 -1.49
N THR A 28 6.85 5.83 -1.02
CA THR A 28 5.70 6.22 -0.20
C THR A 28 6.16 6.83 1.13
N LEU A 29 7.00 6.12 1.88
CA LEU A 29 7.49 6.59 3.18
C LEU A 29 8.31 7.88 3.07
N ALA A 30 9.17 8.00 2.05
CA ALA A 30 9.95 9.20 1.80
C ALA A 30 9.07 10.42 1.48
N PHE A 31 7.96 10.21 0.77
CA PHE A 31 7.01 11.29 0.52
C PHE A 31 6.25 11.68 1.80
N LEU A 32 5.75 10.70 2.56
CA LEU A 32 5.02 10.94 3.81
C LEU A 32 5.85 11.67 4.86
N ALA A 33 7.16 11.40 4.93
CA ALA A 33 8.09 12.09 5.84
C ALA A 33 8.13 13.62 5.62
N ARG A 34 7.66 14.12 4.46
CA ARG A 34 7.61 15.55 4.12
C ARG A 34 6.26 16.19 4.42
N LEU A 35 5.26 15.40 4.85
CA LEU A 35 3.93 15.89 5.18
C LEU A 35 3.82 16.11 6.70
N PRO A 36 3.17 17.21 7.15
CA PRO A 36 2.82 17.34 8.55
C PRO A 36 1.93 16.19 9.00
N GLU A 37 2.15 15.65 10.21
CA GLU A 37 1.34 14.54 10.74
C GLU A 37 -0.15 14.90 10.82
N SER A 38 -0.48 16.17 11.09
CA SER A 38 -1.86 16.66 11.08
C SER A 38 -2.53 16.57 9.71
N GLU A 39 -1.76 16.67 8.63
CA GLU A 39 -2.25 16.51 7.26
C GLU A 39 -2.40 15.04 6.88
N ILE A 40 -1.51 14.17 7.35
CA ILE A 40 -1.63 12.70 7.18
C ILE A 40 -2.90 12.16 7.86
N ARG A 41 -3.26 12.73 9.02
CA ARG A 41 -4.44 12.35 9.81
C ARG A 41 -5.72 13.09 9.40
N ARG A 42 -5.62 14.08 8.52
CA ARG A 42 -6.77 14.89 8.13
C ARG A 42 -7.82 13.99 7.46
N PRO A 43 -9.10 14.05 7.87
CA PRO A 43 -10.14 13.29 7.20
C PRO A 43 -10.39 13.84 5.80
N ARG A 44 -10.96 12.99 4.93
CA ARG A 44 -11.40 13.35 3.58
C ARG A 44 -10.30 13.96 2.69
N THR A 45 -9.11 13.38 2.74
CA THR A 45 -8.00 13.74 1.84
C THR A 45 -8.02 12.91 0.57
N GLN A 46 -8.57 11.70 0.66
CA GLN A 46 -8.75 10.74 -0.44
C GLN A 46 -10.20 10.27 -0.35
N ASP A 47 -11.10 11.00 -1.02
CA ASP A 47 -12.56 10.85 -0.87
C ASP A 47 -13.01 10.87 0.61
N ARG A 48 -13.50 9.76 1.16
CA ARG A 48 -13.92 9.63 2.56
C ARG A 48 -12.79 9.29 3.54
N TRP A 49 -11.58 9.01 3.04
CA TRP A 49 -10.44 8.55 3.82
C TRP A 49 -9.40 9.64 4.07
N SER A 50 -8.71 9.52 5.21
CA SER A 50 -7.43 10.21 5.45
C SER A 50 -6.28 9.48 4.75
N VAL A 51 -5.12 10.13 4.61
CA VAL A 51 -3.89 9.45 4.16
C VAL A 51 -3.54 8.30 5.09
N LYS A 52 -3.72 8.47 6.42
CA LYS A 52 -3.54 7.40 7.39
C LYS A 52 -4.48 6.20 7.13
N ASP A 53 -5.74 6.44 6.75
CA ASP A 53 -6.66 5.36 6.41
C ASP A 53 -6.19 4.61 5.16
N VAL A 54 -5.68 5.31 4.14
CA VAL A 54 -5.06 4.67 2.95
C VAL A 54 -3.89 3.77 3.34
N LEU A 55 -3.04 4.21 4.28
CA LEU A 55 -1.92 3.39 4.79
C LEU A 55 -2.39 2.14 5.55
N ALA A 56 -3.48 2.26 6.32
CA ALA A 56 -4.10 1.12 6.99
C ALA A 56 -4.68 0.09 6.01
N HIS A 57 -5.29 0.59 4.94
CA HIS A 57 -5.75 -0.21 3.82
C HIS A 57 -4.59 -0.96 3.13
N LEU A 58 -3.53 -0.24 2.75
CA LEU A 58 -2.33 -0.83 2.12
C LEU A 58 -1.67 -1.90 2.99
N LEU A 59 -1.55 -1.65 4.30
CA LEU A 59 -1.07 -2.65 5.26
C LEU A 59 -1.89 -3.95 5.18
N SER A 60 -3.21 -3.85 5.07
CA SER A 60 -4.08 -5.03 5.04
C SER A 60 -3.98 -5.78 3.70
N CYS A 61 -3.72 -5.08 2.60
CA CYS A 61 -3.37 -5.71 1.32
C CYS A 61 -2.05 -6.51 1.40
N ASP A 62 -1.03 -5.98 2.10
CA ASP A 62 0.21 -6.73 2.34
C ASP A 62 -0.06 -8.00 3.18
N GLU A 63 -0.84 -7.86 4.27
CA GLU A 63 -1.23 -8.99 5.15
C GLU A 63 -1.97 -10.10 4.38
N GLU A 64 -2.93 -9.73 3.52
CA GLU A 64 -3.66 -10.70 2.67
C GLU A 64 -2.75 -11.32 1.60
N THR A 65 -1.81 -10.55 1.05
CA THR A 65 -0.84 -11.09 0.07
C THR A 65 0.09 -12.12 0.71
N ILE A 66 0.58 -11.86 1.93
CA ILE A 66 1.35 -12.85 2.71
C ILE A 66 0.52 -14.11 2.97
N ARG A 67 -0.76 -13.96 3.32
CA ARG A 67 -1.66 -15.11 3.52
C ARG A 67 -1.72 -15.99 2.27
N ARG A 68 -1.82 -15.39 1.08
CA ARG A 68 -1.80 -16.11 -0.22
C ARG A 68 -0.46 -16.79 -0.47
N PHE A 69 0.66 -16.12 -0.24
CA PHE A 69 1.98 -16.73 -0.37
C PHE A 69 2.17 -17.93 0.56
N ARG A 70 1.68 -17.85 1.80
CA ARG A 70 1.72 -18.97 2.74
C ARG A 70 0.89 -20.18 2.30
N LEU A 71 -0.20 -19.98 1.55
CA LEU A 71 -0.97 -21.08 0.95
C LEU A 71 -0.20 -21.71 -0.20
N ILE A 72 0.35 -20.88 -1.10
CA ILE A 72 1.16 -21.33 -2.24
C ILE A 72 2.39 -22.12 -1.76
N GLY A 73 3.13 -21.59 -0.78
CA GLY A 73 4.31 -22.25 -0.23
C GLY A 73 4.03 -23.59 0.46
N ARG A 74 2.76 -23.88 0.77
CA ARG A 74 2.30 -25.17 1.32
C ARG A 74 1.69 -26.10 0.27
N GLY A 75 1.76 -25.75 -1.02
CA GLY A 75 1.10 -26.49 -2.09
C GLY A 75 -0.43 -26.38 -2.05
N GLN A 76 -0.97 -25.36 -1.36
CA GLN A 76 -2.39 -25.15 -1.12
C GLN A 76 -2.94 -23.93 -1.88
N GLY A 77 -2.34 -23.58 -3.02
CA GLY A 77 -2.75 -22.42 -3.83
C GLY A 77 -4.23 -22.44 -4.23
N GLY A 78 -4.80 -23.63 -4.46
CA GLY A 78 -6.23 -23.80 -4.73
C GLY A 78 -7.18 -23.40 -3.58
N ARG A 79 -6.66 -23.18 -2.37
CA ARG A 79 -7.44 -22.70 -1.21
C ARG A 79 -7.44 -21.17 -1.08
N ILE A 80 -6.82 -20.45 -2.01
CA ILE A 80 -6.85 -18.99 -2.00
C ILE A 80 -8.30 -18.55 -2.26
N HIS A 81 -8.82 -17.73 -1.34
CA HIS A 81 -10.08 -17.03 -1.54
C HIS A 81 -9.82 -15.76 -2.35
N TRP A 82 -10.49 -15.67 -3.51
CA TRP A 82 -10.47 -14.49 -4.36
C TRP A 82 -11.73 -13.67 -4.16
N PHE A 83 -11.61 -12.36 -4.25
CA PHE A 83 -12.79 -11.49 -4.19
C PHE A 83 -13.56 -11.61 -5.51
N GLU A 84 -14.80 -12.08 -5.43
CA GLU A 84 -15.66 -12.32 -6.61
C GLU A 84 -16.32 -11.05 -7.15
N SER A 85 -16.19 -9.92 -6.45
CA SER A 85 -16.78 -8.64 -6.85
C SER A 85 -16.01 -7.43 -6.29
N VAL A 86 -16.15 -6.29 -6.97
CA VAL A 86 -15.67 -4.98 -6.48
C VAL A 86 -16.24 -4.69 -5.09
N ALA A 87 -17.53 -4.95 -4.87
CA ALA A 87 -18.17 -4.76 -3.58
C ALA A 87 -17.56 -5.63 -2.46
N GLY A 88 -17.10 -6.84 -2.77
CA GLY A 88 -16.38 -7.71 -1.84
C GLY A 88 -15.02 -7.13 -1.42
N PHE A 89 -14.26 -6.64 -2.41
CA PHE A 89 -12.99 -5.96 -2.18
C PHE A 89 -13.17 -4.68 -1.35
N ASP A 90 -14.18 -3.87 -1.66
CA ASP A 90 -14.48 -2.63 -0.91
C ASP A 90 -14.89 -2.90 0.54
N ARG A 91 -15.66 -3.97 0.79
CA ARG A 91 -16.00 -4.40 2.16
C ARG A 91 -14.75 -4.80 2.94
N PHE A 92 -13.86 -5.60 2.34
CA PHE A 92 -12.59 -5.97 2.97
C PHE A 92 -11.76 -4.74 3.33
N ASN A 93 -11.64 -3.78 2.41
CA ASN A 93 -10.88 -2.55 2.64
C ASN A 93 -11.51 -1.70 3.75
N ALA A 94 -12.83 -1.51 3.72
CA ALA A 94 -13.54 -0.72 4.72
C ALA A 94 -13.42 -1.32 6.13
N GLN A 95 -13.55 -2.65 6.26
CA GLN A 95 -13.38 -3.37 7.52
C GLN A 95 -11.93 -3.26 8.03
N SER A 96 -10.96 -3.41 7.14
CA SER A 96 -9.53 -3.28 7.43
C SER A 96 -9.18 -1.89 7.96
N VAL A 97 -9.66 -0.84 7.30
CA VAL A 97 -9.51 0.55 7.76
C VAL A 97 -10.19 0.73 9.12
N ALA A 98 -11.43 0.27 9.30
CA ALA A 98 -12.15 0.40 10.57
C ALA A 98 -11.39 -0.27 11.73
N ARG A 99 -10.86 -1.47 11.52
CA ARG A 99 -10.04 -2.21 12.50
C ARG A 99 -8.78 -1.45 12.89
N LEU A 100 -8.07 -0.86 11.92
CA LEU A 100 -6.77 -0.23 12.12
C LEU A 100 -6.85 1.26 12.50
N ARG A 101 -8.01 1.90 12.39
CA ARG A 101 -8.22 3.31 12.77
C ARG A 101 -7.77 3.65 14.19
N ARG A 102 -7.92 2.69 15.11
CA ARG A 102 -7.51 2.82 16.52
C ARG A 102 -6.00 2.94 16.71
N LEU A 103 -5.18 2.45 15.75
CA LEU A 103 -3.73 2.58 15.84
C LEU A 103 -3.31 4.04 15.61
N GLY A 104 -2.35 4.54 16.38
CA GLY A 104 -1.67 5.78 16.06
C GLY A 104 -0.87 5.67 14.75
N LEU A 105 -0.49 6.82 14.15
CA LEU A 105 0.29 6.83 12.91
C LEU A 105 1.64 6.10 13.07
N ARG A 106 2.37 6.38 14.16
CA ARG A 106 3.68 5.73 14.42
C ARG A 106 3.57 4.20 14.55
N PRO A 107 2.68 3.62 15.39
CA PRO A 107 2.45 2.17 15.41
C PRO A 107 2.05 1.58 14.05
N LEU A 108 1.22 2.29 13.28
CA LEU A 108 0.82 1.85 11.94
C LEU A 108 2.03 1.75 11.01
N LEU A 109 2.87 2.77 10.96
CA LEU A 109 4.08 2.79 10.13
C LEU A 109 5.08 1.69 10.52
N ARG A 110 5.29 1.45 11.82
CA ARG A 110 6.13 0.33 12.28
C ARG A 110 5.58 -1.02 11.84
N ARG A 111 4.26 -1.22 11.94
CA ARG A 111 3.62 -2.45 11.47
C ARG A 111 3.75 -2.63 9.96
N MET A 112 3.61 -1.55 9.19
CA MET A 112 3.83 -1.56 7.74
C MET A 112 5.27 -1.95 7.37
N GLU A 113 6.27 -1.48 8.11
CA GLU A 113 7.67 -1.84 7.90
C GLU A 113 7.89 -3.35 8.09
N VAL A 114 7.44 -3.89 9.22
CA VAL A 114 7.55 -5.33 9.55
C VAL A 114 6.82 -6.18 8.51
N VAL A 115 5.56 -5.85 8.23
CA VAL A 115 4.75 -6.63 7.28
C VAL A 115 5.30 -6.55 5.86
N HIS A 116 5.86 -5.42 5.44
CA HIS A 116 6.47 -5.33 4.10
C HIS A 116 7.76 -6.17 3.99
N ALA A 117 8.58 -6.19 5.03
CA ALA A 117 9.75 -7.06 5.09
C ALA A 117 9.34 -8.54 5.02
N ASP A 118 8.31 -8.93 5.78
CA ASP A 118 7.74 -10.28 5.72
C ASP A 118 7.20 -10.61 4.32
N LEU A 119 6.49 -9.67 3.69
CA LEU A 119 5.95 -9.83 2.34
C LEU A 119 7.05 -10.16 1.33
N VAL A 120 8.15 -9.40 1.34
CA VAL A 120 9.31 -9.64 0.48
C VAL A 120 9.93 -11.01 0.78
N GLN A 121 10.18 -11.31 2.06
CA GLN A 121 10.77 -12.57 2.48
C GLN A 121 9.93 -13.79 2.06
N TRP A 122 8.61 -13.73 2.24
CA TRP A 122 7.70 -14.80 1.83
C TRP A 122 7.72 -14.99 0.30
N PHE A 123 7.71 -13.90 -0.45
CA PHE A 123 7.75 -13.96 -1.92
C PHE A 123 9.06 -14.54 -2.46
N GLU A 124 10.20 -14.17 -1.87
CA GLU A 124 11.51 -14.68 -2.26
C GLU A 124 11.66 -16.18 -2.00
N ARG A 125 11.03 -16.67 -0.91
CA ARG A 125 11.04 -18.09 -0.52
C ARG A 125 10.10 -18.98 -1.31
N LEU A 126 9.19 -18.42 -2.10
CA LEU A 126 8.32 -19.26 -2.93
C LEU A 126 9.15 -20.08 -3.93
N PRO A 127 8.80 -21.35 -4.20
CA PRO A 127 9.39 -22.10 -5.31
C PRO A 127 9.21 -21.34 -6.62
N THR A 128 10.22 -21.33 -7.50
CA THR A 128 10.19 -20.52 -8.73
C THR A 128 9.13 -20.99 -9.71
N GLU A 129 8.94 -22.30 -9.76
CA GLU A 129 7.89 -23.02 -10.47
C GLU A 129 6.48 -22.59 -10.01
N SER A 130 6.29 -22.26 -8.73
CA SER A 130 4.99 -21.85 -8.19
C SER A 130 4.49 -20.52 -8.77
N LEU A 131 5.41 -19.70 -9.33
CA LEU A 131 5.07 -18.39 -9.88
C LEU A 131 4.17 -18.46 -11.12
N ARG A 132 4.25 -19.58 -11.85
CA ARG A 132 3.44 -19.87 -13.05
C ARG A 132 2.78 -21.25 -12.98
N ASP A 133 2.53 -21.73 -11.77
CA ASP A 133 1.87 -23.02 -11.59
C ASP A 133 0.47 -22.98 -12.25
N PRO A 134 0.21 -23.82 -13.27
CA PRO A 134 -1.07 -23.84 -13.97
C PRO A 134 -2.22 -24.38 -13.12
N SER A 135 -1.94 -24.99 -11.96
CA SER A 135 -2.97 -25.42 -11.00
C SER A 135 -3.51 -24.27 -10.15
N HIS A 136 -2.82 -23.14 -10.10
CA HIS A 136 -3.35 -21.94 -9.46
C HIS A 136 -4.45 -21.32 -10.32
N ALA A 137 -5.55 -20.91 -9.68
CA ALA A 137 -6.62 -20.16 -10.35
C ALA A 137 -6.09 -18.92 -11.09
N TYR A 138 -5.07 -18.26 -10.52
CA TYR A 138 -4.31 -17.19 -11.16
C TYR A 138 -2.81 -17.36 -10.88
N PRO A 139 -1.94 -17.37 -11.91
CA PRO A 139 -0.49 -17.34 -11.73
C PRO A 139 -0.02 -16.13 -10.92
N VAL A 140 0.97 -16.32 -10.04
CA VAL A 140 1.54 -15.23 -9.21
C VAL A 140 2.02 -14.06 -10.05
N VAL A 141 2.60 -14.35 -11.22
CA VAL A 141 3.08 -13.33 -12.15
C VAL A 141 1.99 -12.39 -12.67
N GLU A 142 0.72 -12.83 -12.67
CA GLU A 142 -0.41 -12.06 -13.18
C GLU A 142 -1.04 -11.19 -12.09
N TRP A 143 -1.29 -11.77 -10.91
CA TRP A 143 -2.01 -11.06 -9.86
C TRP A 143 -1.11 -10.23 -8.94
N LEU A 144 0.14 -10.64 -8.67
CA LEU A 144 1.01 -9.94 -7.71
C LEU A 144 1.30 -8.47 -8.05
N PRO A 145 1.45 -8.04 -9.32
CA PRO A 145 1.68 -6.63 -9.63
C PRO A 145 0.68 -5.66 -9.00
N ALA A 146 -0.60 -6.06 -8.93
CA ALA A 146 -1.66 -5.22 -8.39
C ALA A 146 -1.44 -4.90 -6.89
N PRO A 147 -1.48 -5.87 -5.95
CA PRO A 147 -1.26 -5.60 -4.53
C PRO A 147 0.23 -5.37 -4.18
N GLY A 148 1.17 -5.83 -5.00
CA GLY A 148 2.60 -5.78 -4.68
C GLY A 148 3.26 -4.42 -4.89
N TRP A 149 2.85 -3.65 -5.90
CA TRP A 149 3.40 -2.30 -6.10
C TRP A 149 2.50 -1.33 -6.86
N ARG A 150 1.67 -1.78 -7.81
CA ARG A 150 0.89 -0.86 -8.66
C ARG A 150 -0.15 -0.07 -7.85
N HIS A 151 -0.89 -0.76 -7.00
CA HIS A 151 -1.92 -0.14 -6.17
C HIS A 151 -1.36 0.90 -5.18
N GLU A 152 -0.21 0.62 -4.56
CA GLU A 152 0.47 1.61 -3.72
C GLU A 152 1.03 2.78 -4.54
N GLN A 153 1.51 2.56 -5.77
CA GLN A 153 1.94 3.63 -6.68
C GLN A 153 0.79 4.56 -7.07
N GLU A 154 -0.37 3.99 -7.37
CA GLU A 154 -1.60 4.74 -7.68
C GLU A 154 -1.97 5.66 -6.51
N HIS A 155 -2.11 5.11 -5.30
CA HIS A 155 -2.39 5.91 -4.11
C HIS A 155 -1.32 6.95 -3.80
N LEU A 156 -0.03 6.64 -3.98
CA LEU A 156 1.02 7.63 -3.82
C LEU A 156 0.87 8.79 -4.81
N GLY A 157 0.45 8.51 -6.05
CA GLY A 157 0.10 9.52 -7.05
C GLY A 157 -1.03 10.44 -6.60
N GLU A 158 -2.12 9.85 -6.09
CA GLU A 158 -3.29 10.58 -5.59
C GLU A 158 -2.95 11.46 -4.37
N ILE A 159 -2.18 10.94 -3.42
CA ILE A 159 -1.72 11.68 -2.24
C ILE A 159 -0.81 12.85 -2.66
N ARG A 160 0.08 12.64 -3.64
CA ARG A 160 0.91 13.71 -4.20
C ARG A 160 0.05 14.81 -4.83
N ALA A 161 -0.89 14.43 -5.70
CA ALA A 161 -1.78 15.38 -6.37
C ALA A 161 -2.58 16.22 -5.36
N TRP A 162 -3.16 15.57 -4.36
CA TRP A 162 -3.86 16.23 -3.26
C TRP A 162 -2.96 17.23 -2.51
N TRP A 163 -1.76 16.81 -2.10
CA TRP A 163 -0.86 17.66 -1.33
C TRP A 163 -0.39 18.88 -2.13
N HIS A 164 -0.08 18.69 -3.41
CA HIS A 164 0.29 19.79 -4.31
C HIS A 164 -0.86 20.80 -4.48
N GLY A 165 -2.09 20.32 -4.71
CA GLY A 165 -3.27 21.18 -4.80
C GLY A 165 -3.49 22.00 -3.53
N ARG A 166 -3.34 21.36 -2.37
CA ARG A 166 -3.49 22.01 -1.07
C ARG A 166 -2.43 23.08 -0.79
N ARG A 167 -1.17 22.82 -1.14
CA ARG A 167 -0.09 23.81 -1.03
C ARG A 167 -0.35 25.03 -1.90
N LYS A 168 -0.82 24.84 -3.14
CA LYS A 168 -1.20 25.94 -4.04
C LYS A 168 -2.35 26.76 -3.45
N ALA A 169 -3.38 26.11 -2.89
CA ALA A 169 -4.50 26.81 -2.27
C ALA A 169 -4.06 27.66 -1.06
N ARG A 170 -3.20 27.12 -0.19
CA ARG A 170 -2.63 27.87 0.96
C ARG A 170 -1.79 29.07 0.52
N ALA A 171 -0.98 28.92 -0.53
CA ALA A 171 -0.16 30.01 -1.06
C ALA A 171 -0.98 31.14 -1.71
N ARG A 172 -2.22 30.85 -2.12
CA ARG A 172 -3.15 31.83 -2.70
C ARG A 172 -4.04 32.54 -1.67
N GLN A 173 -4.02 32.12 -0.40
CA GLN A 173 -4.79 32.79 0.64
C GLN A 173 -4.09 34.10 1.05
N PRO A 174 -4.77 35.26 1.00
CA PRO A 174 -4.19 36.51 1.46
C PRO A 174 -3.90 36.43 2.98
N PRO A 175 -2.87 37.16 3.48
CA PRO A 175 -2.58 37.19 4.91
C PRO A 175 -3.82 37.68 5.67
N VAL A 176 -4.20 36.96 6.73
CA VAL A 176 -5.27 37.39 7.64
C VAL A 176 -4.85 38.73 8.24
N PRO A 177 -5.62 39.81 8.08
CA PRO A 177 -5.28 41.09 8.69
C PRO A 177 -5.21 40.90 10.20
N ARG A 178 -4.08 41.28 10.81
CA ARG A 178 -3.96 41.33 12.27
C ARG A 178 -5.02 42.30 12.76
N SER A 179 -6.06 41.78 13.40
CA SER A 179 -7.05 42.58 14.11
C SER A 179 -6.28 43.42 15.12
N ALA A 180 -6.29 44.74 14.94
CA ALA A 180 -5.77 45.66 15.93
C ALA A 180 -6.55 45.42 17.23
N VAL A 181 -5.89 44.82 18.22
CA VAL A 181 -6.34 44.92 19.62
C VAL A 181 -6.18 46.39 19.98
N SER A 182 -7.25 47.15 19.79
CA SER A 182 -7.38 48.50 20.29
C SER A 182 -8.57 48.54 21.22
N SER A 183 -8.39 49.31 22.30
CA SER A 183 -9.36 49.70 23.32
C SER A 183 -9.38 48.84 24.59
N LYS A 184 -9.23 49.37 25.81
CA LYS A 184 -9.04 50.75 26.29
C LYS A 184 -8.59 50.63 27.76
N ARG A 185 -7.62 51.45 28.17
CA ARG A 185 -7.49 51.86 29.58
C ARG A 185 -8.73 52.65 29.96
N ARG A 186 -9.35 52.32 31.09
CA ARG A 186 -10.06 53.24 31.98
C ARG A 186 -9.77 52.79 33.40
#